data_AF-A0A1H4GUC2-F1
#
_entry.id   AF-A0A1H4GUC2-F1
#
_cell.length_a   1.000
_cell.length_b   1.000
_cell.length_c   1.000
_cell.angle_alpha   90.00
_cell.angle_beta   90.00
_cell.angle_gamma   90.00
#
_symmetry.space_group_name_H-M   'P 1'
#
loop_
_entity.id
_entity.type
_entity.pdbx_description
1 polymer ?
#
loop_
_entity_poly.entity_id
_entity_poly.type
_entity_poly.pdbx_seq_one_letter_code
_entity_poly.pdbx_strand_id
1 'polypeptide(L)'
;MISFQQAVSLREIEAAYGEAGHDPVLRIPLALRYGGAVGVPSALMQYVATWSRHQANSALRLYGNAENSSIEALAQEPHGLVSTYFSGSVEVPGLEPLTTREALSFGVGRIQAMQESRFRETMHGRGVFLCCFARAKNEYLLPFYTRPSPNALRSRADFVRLTSRIMTACAPSAEWIASEEDVTAIGTLIYELFKNTDEHATLDEEGKPYARNVRALMAKFIAYDRDSHQEQVVADDPTFSDYLAENSATYASATVGQVSHLRRKSFLELTVLDTGPGLVRRWLSRYGKDGEGELTLDEEVDIVKRCFALHATTKDTNASGGGLTYVLKTLSELNAYLRLRTGRICLVQDFSNSEFGKFEPMHWLEERRQLSHTAGAAYSIVIPLTAVQR
;
A
#
# COMPACT_ATOMS: atom_id res chain seq x y z
N MET A 1 7.14 23.23 10.26
CA MET A 1 6.63 22.73 8.97
C MET A 1 7.29 21.41 8.67
N ILE A 2 6.47 20.38 8.49
CA ILE A 2 6.96 19.05 8.13
C ILE A 2 7.18 19.01 6.62
N SER A 3 8.34 18.52 6.21
CA SER A 3 8.79 18.60 4.82
C SER A 3 9.50 17.32 4.42
N PHE A 4 8.90 16.53 3.54
CA PHE A 4 9.49 15.31 3.01
C PHE A 4 10.23 15.58 1.70
N GLN A 5 11.43 15.03 1.54
CA GLN A 5 12.24 15.15 0.32
C GLN A 5 11.95 14.00 -0.66
N GLN A 6 12.45 14.10 -1.89
CA GLN A 6 12.24 13.07 -2.91
C GLN A 6 12.78 11.68 -2.50
N ALA A 7 13.83 11.65 -1.68
CA ALA A 7 14.49 10.45 -1.18
C ALA A 7 14.02 10.04 0.22
N VAL A 8 12.81 10.44 0.63
CA VAL A 8 12.28 10.14 1.96
C VAL A 8 12.18 8.64 2.23
N SER A 9 12.61 8.25 3.42
CA SER A 9 12.59 6.90 3.98
C SER A 9 11.35 6.62 4.82
N LEU A 10 11.07 5.33 5.06
CA LEU A 10 10.04 4.92 6.03
C LEU A 10 10.35 5.44 7.43
N ARG A 11 11.63 5.46 7.85
CA ARG A 11 12.04 5.93 9.18
C ARG A 11 11.79 7.43 9.37
N GLU A 12 12.09 8.24 8.35
CA GLU A 12 11.79 9.68 8.36
C GLU A 12 10.28 9.94 8.44
N ILE A 13 9.46 9.15 7.74
CA ILE A 13 8.00 9.26 7.80
C ILE A 13 7.50 8.90 9.20
N GLU A 14 7.96 7.79 9.79
CA GLU A 14 7.55 7.40 11.15
C GLU A 14 7.99 8.42 12.21
N ALA A 15 9.20 8.98 12.07
CA ALA A 15 9.70 10.03 12.96
C ALA A 15 8.83 11.29 12.93
N ALA A 16 8.26 11.63 11.77
CA ALA A 16 7.44 12.82 11.58
C ALA A 16 6.05 12.75 12.24
N TYR A 17 5.57 11.57 12.68
CA TYR A 17 4.22 11.47 13.27
C TYR A 17 4.09 12.21 14.61
N GLY A 18 5.18 12.35 15.37
CA GLY A 18 5.16 13.14 16.62
C GLY A 18 4.74 14.59 16.39
N GLU A 19 4.99 15.11 15.19
CA GLU A 19 4.71 16.48 14.80
C GLU A 19 3.40 16.64 14.00
N ALA A 20 2.71 15.54 13.65
CA ALA A 20 1.57 15.56 12.73
C ALA A 20 0.38 16.44 13.20
N GLY A 21 0.26 16.68 14.50
CA GLY A 21 -0.75 17.58 15.08
C GLY A 21 -0.33 19.05 15.21
N HIS A 22 0.95 19.37 15.07
CA HIS A 22 1.49 20.69 15.42
C HIS A 22 1.43 21.71 14.27
N ASP A 23 1.71 21.28 13.04
CA ASP A 23 1.78 22.19 11.90
C ASP A 23 0.63 21.96 10.89
N PRO A 24 -0.20 22.98 10.62
CA PRO A 24 -1.24 22.89 9.60
C PRO A 24 -0.71 22.89 8.17
N VAL A 25 0.59 23.10 7.97
CA VAL A 25 1.25 23.10 6.67
C VAL A 25 2.15 21.87 6.53
N LEU A 26 1.87 21.06 5.52
CA LEU A 26 2.67 19.92 5.13
C LEU A 26 3.30 20.18 3.75
N ARG A 27 4.55 19.76 3.59
CA ARG A 27 5.22 19.74 2.29
C ARG A 27 5.61 18.31 1.93
N ILE A 28 5.16 17.85 0.77
CA ILE A 28 5.47 16.53 0.22
C ILE A 28 6.27 16.66 -1.09
N PRO A 29 7.08 15.65 -1.46
CA PRO A 29 7.82 15.68 -2.71
C PRO A 29 6.87 15.58 -3.90
N LEU A 30 7.16 16.37 -4.96
CA LEU A 30 6.40 16.32 -6.22
C LEU A 30 6.51 14.96 -6.91
N ALA A 31 7.66 14.30 -6.76
CA ALA A 31 7.93 12.94 -7.21
C ALA A 31 8.87 12.26 -6.22
N LEU A 32 8.70 10.95 -6.04
CA LEU A 32 9.62 10.15 -5.25
C LEU A 32 10.77 9.66 -6.14
N ARG A 33 11.99 9.68 -5.62
CA ARG A 33 13.15 9.13 -6.31
C ARG A 33 12.89 7.66 -6.63
N TYR A 34 12.97 7.30 -7.91
CA TYR A 34 12.62 5.97 -8.44
C TYR A 34 11.19 5.49 -8.13
N GLY A 35 10.24 6.41 -7.89
CA GLY A 35 8.87 6.05 -7.48
C GLY A 35 8.73 5.63 -6.01
N GLY A 36 9.79 5.83 -5.20
CA GLY A 36 9.84 5.50 -3.78
C GLY A 36 10.17 4.03 -3.51
N ALA A 37 10.90 3.80 -2.42
CA ALA A 37 11.17 2.45 -1.91
C ALA A 37 9.86 1.75 -1.49
N VAL A 38 9.93 0.42 -1.30
CA VAL A 38 8.78 -0.41 -0.94
C VAL A 38 8.06 0.16 0.28
N GLY A 39 6.76 0.39 0.14
CA GLY A 39 5.91 0.94 1.21
C GLY A 39 6.06 2.43 1.50
N VAL A 40 7.03 3.15 0.91
CA VAL A 40 7.16 4.61 1.10
C VAL A 40 5.92 5.38 0.60
N PRO A 41 5.38 5.11 -0.61
CA PRO A 41 4.20 5.83 -1.07
C PRO A 41 2.99 5.62 -0.16
N SER A 42 2.74 4.40 0.32
CA SER A 42 1.63 4.10 1.23
C SER A 42 1.85 4.70 2.62
N ALA A 43 3.08 4.71 3.12
CA ALA A 43 3.41 5.38 4.38
C ALA A 43 3.13 6.89 4.31
N LEU A 44 3.46 7.56 3.20
CA LEU A 44 3.09 8.96 2.98
C LEU A 44 1.57 9.15 2.91
N MET A 45 0.85 8.27 2.23
CA MET A 45 -0.63 8.33 2.17
C MET A 45 -1.27 8.20 3.56
N GLN A 46 -0.82 7.23 4.36
CA GLN A 46 -1.29 7.06 5.74
C GLN A 46 -0.90 8.24 6.64
N TYR A 47 0.32 8.76 6.47
CA TYR A 47 0.79 9.94 7.18
C TYR A 47 -0.10 11.15 6.89
N VAL A 48 -0.34 11.44 5.61
CA VAL A 48 -1.12 12.62 5.20
C VAL A 48 -2.57 12.51 5.67
N ALA A 49 -3.16 11.31 5.63
CA ALA A 49 -4.49 11.08 6.18
C ALA A 49 -4.51 11.32 7.70
N THR A 50 -3.48 10.87 8.42
CA THR A 50 -3.33 11.10 9.86
C THR A 50 -3.17 12.58 10.18
N TRP A 51 -2.24 13.26 9.52
CA TRP A 51 -2.00 14.70 9.64
C TRP A 51 -3.29 15.49 9.38
N SER A 52 -3.96 15.25 8.26
CA SER A 52 -5.19 15.95 7.87
C SER A 52 -6.28 15.90 8.94
N ARG A 53 -6.40 14.77 9.66
CA ARG A 53 -7.39 14.59 10.74
C ARG A 53 -7.12 15.42 11.99
N HIS A 54 -5.87 15.82 12.21
CA HIS A 54 -5.48 16.68 13.33
C HIS A 54 -5.57 18.17 12.99
N GLN A 55 -5.79 18.53 11.72
CA GLN A 55 -5.78 19.91 11.27
C GLN A 55 -7.18 20.41 10.95
N ALA A 56 -7.56 21.55 11.52
CA ALA A 56 -8.78 22.26 11.12
C ALA A 56 -8.63 22.87 9.72
N ASN A 57 -7.44 23.41 9.42
CA ASN A 57 -7.10 24.08 8.15
C ASN A 57 -5.81 23.48 7.58
N SER A 58 -5.90 22.30 6.95
CA SER A 58 -4.75 21.62 6.35
C SER A 58 -4.33 22.28 5.03
N ALA A 59 -3.07 22.69 4.90
CA ALA A 59 -2.51 23.26 3.68
C ALA A 59 -1.35 22.42 3.16
N LEU A 60 -1.40 22.04 1.89
CA LEU A 60 -0.30 21.35 1.22
C LEU A 60 0.56 22.36 0.47
N ARG A 61 1.78 22.62 0.94
CA ARG A 61 2.70 23.55 0.28
C ARG A 61 3.64 22.81 -0.64
N LEU A 62 3.68 23.19 -1.91
CA LEU A 62 4.50 22.52 -2.92
C LEU A 62 5.95 23.01 -2.93
N TYR A 63 6.86 22.15 -3.41
CA TYR A 63 8.18 22.59 -3.86
C TYR A 63 8.05 23.30 -5.22
N GLY A 64 8.85 24.33 -5.46
CA GLY A 64 8.86 25.10 -6.71
C GLY A 64 8.15 26.46 -6.62
N ASN A 65 7.84 27.05 -7.77
CA ASN A 65 7.21 28.36 -7.93
C ASN A 65 6.13 28.31 -9.03
N ALA A 66 5.34 29.38 -9.17
CA ALA A 66 4.24 29.55 -10.12
C ALA A 66 4.53 29.15 -11.59
N GLU A 67 5.78 29.26 -12.02
CA GLU A 67 6.19 28.96 -13.42
C GLU A 67 6.37 27.46 -13.67
N ASN A 68 6.58 26.68 -12.60
CA ASN A 68 6.72 25.25 -12.70
C ASN A 68 5.34 24.60 -12.62
N SER A 69 5.10 23.60 -13.48
CA SER A 69 3.94 22.72 -13.47
C SER A 69 3.93 21.77 -12.26
N SER A 70 4.27 22.30 -11.08
CA SER A 70 4.46 21.55 -9.84
C SER A 70 3.18 20.80 -9.45
N ILE A 71 2.02 21.39 -9.68
CA ILE A 71 0.75 20.76 -9.36
C ILE A 71 0.40 19.65 -10.34
N GLU A 72 0.69 19.84 -11.64
CA GLU A 72 0.56 18.79 -12.65
C GLU A 72 1.48 17.61 -12.34
N ALA A 73 2.74 17.90 -11.99
CA ALA A 73 3.74 16.91 -11.62
C ALA A 73 3.28 16.10 -10.40
N LEU A 74 2.82 16.79 -9.34
CA LEU A 74 2.29 16.13 -8.15
C LEU A 74 1.08 15.26 -8.48
N ALA A 75 0.18 15.73 -9.34
CA ALA A 75 -1.01 15.00 -9.75
C ALA A 75 -0.72 13.74 -10.60
N GLN A 76 0.51 13.57 -11.09
CA GLN A 76 0.93 12.32 -11.75
C GLN A 76 1.27 11.19 -10.78
N GLU A 77 1.50 11.52 -9.51
CA GLU A 77 2.01 10.59 -8.51
C GLU A 77 0.90 10.09 -7.57
N PRO A 78 0.89 8.80 -7.19
CA PRO A 78 -0.10 8.25 -6.27
C PRO A 78 -0.19 9.01 -4.94
N HIS A 79 0.95 9.25 -4.28
CA HIS A 79 0.99 9.98 -3.01
C HIS A 79 0.56 11.43 -3.19
N GLY A 80 0.83 12.02 -4.36
CA GLY A 80 0.43 13.40 -4.66
C GLY A 80 -1.08 13.57 -4.81
N LEU A 81 -1.75 12.68 -5.54
CA LEU A 81 -3.21 12.66 -5.65
C LEU A 81 -3.89 12.48 -4.30
N VAL A 82 -3.43 11.50 -3.52
CA VAL A 82 -3.98 11.24 -2.17
C VAL A 82 -3.74 12.44 -1.26
N SER A 83 -2.55 13.03 -1.30
CA SER A 83 -2.25 14.16 -0.43
C SER A 83 -3.06 15.40 -0.77
N THR A 84 -3.28 15.63 -2.06
CA THR A 84 -4.15 16.72 -2.54
C THR A 84 -5.58 16.51 -2.06
N TYR A 85 -6.10 15.28 -2.15
CA TYR A 85 -7.43 14.94 -1.64
C TYR A 85 -7.57 15.18 -0.13
N PHE A 86 -6.51 14.92 0.64
CA PHE A 86 -6.50 15.12 2.10
C PHE A 86 -6.17 16.54 2.55
N SER A 87 -5.71 17.46 1.69
CA SER A 87 -5.47 18.86 2.07
C SER A 87 -6.70 19.75 1.91
N GLY A 88 -6.90 20.73 2.78
CA GLY A 88 -7.94 21.75 2.66
C GLY A 88 -7.65 22.77 1.56
N SER A 89 -6.37 23.09 1.37
CA SER A 89 -5.85 23.93 0.29
C SER A 89 -4.52 23.38 -0.25
N VAL A 90 -4.12 23.86 -1.44
CA VAL A 90 -2.80 23.64 -2.02
C VAL A 90 -2.14 24.98 -2.29
N GLU A 91 -0.98 25.19 -1.70
CA GLU A 91 -0.21 26.42 -1.80
C GLU A 91 0.99 26.22 -2.74
N VAL A 92 1.02 26.98 -3.84
CA VAL A 92 2.16 27.06 -4.73
C VAL A 92 2.83 28.41 -4.51
N PRO A 93 4.14 28.47 -4.19
CA PRO A 93 4.82 29.74 -3.99
C PRO A 93 4.66 30.69 -5.19
N GLY A 94 4.12 31.88 -4.92
CA GLY A 94 3.87 32.91 -5.93
C GLY A 94 2.48 32.84 -6.59
N LEU A 95 1.61 31.92 -6.20
CA LEU A 95 0.20 31.85 -6.61
C LEU A 95 -0.73 32.00 -5.41
N GLU A 96 -1.97 32.38 -5.68
CA GLU A 96 -3.05 32.29 -4.70
C GLU A 96 -3.30 30.82 -4.30
N PRO A 97 -3.63 30.54 -3.04
CA PRO A 97 -3.94 29.18 -2.59
C PRO A 97 -5.10 28.58 -3.38
N LEU A 98 -4.91 27.38 -3.91
CA LEU A 98 -5.93 26.63 -4.61
C LEU A 98 -6.78 25.85 -3.62
N THR A 99 -8.08 25.74 -3.89
CA THR A 99 -8.95 24.80 -3.20
C THR A 99 -8.58 23.36 -3.56
N THR A 100 -8.93 22.39 -2.72
CA THR A 100 -8.80 20.95 -3.01
C THR A 100 -9.37 20.59 -4.40
N ARG A 101 -10.51 21.18 -4.78
CA ARG A 101 -11.20 20.87 -6.02
C ARG A 101 -10.43 21.36 -7.25
N GLU A 102 -9.90 22.58 -7.19
CA GLU A 102 -9.08 23.15 -8.27
C GLU A 102 -7.79 22.35 -8.41
N ALA A 103 -7.14 22.02 -7.30
CA ALA A 103 -5.93 21.21 -7.30
C ALA A 103 -6.14 19.79 -7.87
N LEU A 104 -7.23 19.12 -7.52
CA LEU A 104 -7.56 17.80 -8.08
C LEU A 104 -7.93 17.85 -9.56
N SER A 105 -8.26 19.03 -10.12
CA SER A 105 -8.58 19.15 -11.55
C SER A 105 -7.40 18.76 -12.45
N PHE A 106 -6.16 18.96 -11.99
CA PHE A 106 -4.94 18.54 -12.69
C PHE A 106 -4.75 17.02 -12.71
N GLY A 107 -5.42 16.28 -11.82
CA GLY A 107 -5.40 14.82 -11.72
C GLY A 107 -6.55 14.11 -12.46
N VAL A 108 -7.48 14.85 -13.09
CA VAL A 108 -8.70 14.26 -13.67
C VAL A 108 -8.41 13.17 -14.69
N GLY A 109 -7.39 13.34 -15.54
CA GLY A 109 -7.01 12.33 -16.53
C GLY A 109 -6.62 11.00 -15.88
N ARG A 110 -5.89 11.03 -14.76
CA ARG A 110 -5.51 9.83 -13.99
C ARG A 110 -6.73 9.18 -13.35
N ILE A 111 -7.60 9.97 -12.73
CA ILE A 111 -8.83 9.48 -12.09
C ILE A 111 -9.77 8.84 -13.12
N GLN A 112 -9.90 9.42 -14.31
CA GLN A 112 -10.66 8.83 -15.42
C GLN A 112 -10.02 7.54 -15.92
N ALA A 113 -8.70 7.49 -16.06
CA ALA A 113 -7.98 6.28 -16.44
C ALA A 113 -8.23 5.12 -15.45
N MET A 114 -8.31 5.40 -14.14
CA MET A 114 -8.68 4.41 -13.13
C MET A 114 -10.09 3.86 -13.38
N GLN A 115 -11.05 4.73 -13.65
CA GLN A 115 -12.44 4.35 -13.90
C GLN A 115 -12.59 3.50 -15.18
N GLU A 116 -11.86 3.87 -16.23
CA GLU A 116 -11.96 3.27 -17.56
C GLU A 116 -10.99 2.10 -17.76
N SER A 117 -10.31 1.66 -16.70
CA SER A 117 -9.33 0.57 -16.73
C SER A 117 -8.17 0.80 -17.71
N ARG A 118 -7.77 2.05 -17.95
CA ARG A 118 -6.55 2.41 -18.70
C ARG A 118 -5.35 2.36 -17.77
N PHE A 119 -4.99 1.15 -17.34
CA PHE A 119 -4.07 0.93 -16.22
C PHE A 119 -2.70 1.61 -16.37
N ARG A 120 -2.12 1.64 -17.58
CA ARG A 120 -0.84 2.33 -17.87
C ARG A 120 -0.89 3.84 -17.65
N GLU A 121 -2.08 4.42 -17.68
CA GLU A 121 -2.30 5.85 -17.52
C GLU A 121 -2.71 6.21 -16.09
N THR A 122 -2.66 5.29 -15.13
CA THR A 122 -3.15 5.57 -13.76
C THR A 122 -2.10 6.20 -12.83
N MET A 123 -0.81 6.09 -13.15
CA MET A 123 0.28 6.77 -12.45
C MET A 123 1.49 7.00 -13.37
N HIS A 124 2.43 7.85 -12.96
CA HIS A 124 3.71 7.99 -13.65
C HIS A 124 4.58 6.72 -13.48
N GLY A 125 5.42 6.43 -14.46
CA GLY A 125 6.33 5.28 -14.43
C GLY A 125 5.67 3.92 -14.70
N ARG A 126 6.38 2.84 -14.35
CA ARG A 126 5.96 1.45 -14.58
C ARG A 126 5.16 0.92 -13.38
N GLY A 127 3.89 1.32 -13.31
CA GLY A 127 3.00 0.86 -12.26
C GLY A 127 1.53 1.11 -12.59
N VAL A 128 0.67 0.61 -11.71
CA VAL A 128 -0.78 0.83 -11.73
C VAL A 128 -1.20 1.30 -10.36
N PHE A 129 -2.02 2.35 -10.32
CA PHE A 129 -2.62 2.88 -9.10
C PHE A 129 -4.13 2.99 -9.28
N LEU A 130 -4.89 2.34 -8.43
CA LEU A 130 -6.35 2.39 -8.42
C LEU A 130 -6.79 2.85 -7.03
N CYS A 131 -7.42 4.02 -6.94
CA CYS A 131 -7.79 4.63 -5.66
C CYS A 131 -9.25 5.05 -5.64
N CYS A 132 -9.98 4.50 -4.68
CA CYS A 132 -11.34 4.87 -4.33
C CYS A 132 -11.30 6.04 -3.34
N PHE A 133 -11.62 7.24 -3.82
CA PHE A 133 -11.73 8.45 -2.98
C PHE A 133 -13.13 8.55 -2.40
N ALA A 134 -13.26 8.48 -1.08
CA ALA A 134 -14.56 8.50 -0.41
C ALA A 134 -15.33 9.80 -0.74
N ARG A 135 -16.63 9.66 -0.97
CA ARG A 135 -17.57 10.75 -1.32
C ARG A 135 -17.30 11.43 -2.66
N ALA A 136 -16.34 10.95 -3.45
CA ALA A 136 -16.17 11.38 -4.82
C ALA A 136 -17.23 10.72 -5.72
N LYS A 137 -17.58 11.38 -6.83
CA LYS A 137 -18.49 10.81 -7.84
C LYS A 137 -18.02 9.44 -8.36
N ASN A 138 -16.70 9.25 -8.42
CA ASN A 138 -16.05 8.01 -8.86
C ASN A 138 -15.44 7.23 -7.70
N GLU A 139 -16.04 7.28 -6.50
CA GLU A 139 -15.54 6.51 -5.35
C GLU A 139 -15.41 5.02 -5.68
N TYR A 140 -16.45 4.41 -6.25
CA TYR A 140 -16.50 2.99 -6.53
C TYR A 140 -16.03 2.71 -7.97
N LEU A 141 -14.73 2.43 -8.10
CA LEU A 141 -14.05 2.20 -9.38
C LEU A 141 -14.55 0.92 -10.09
N LEU A 142 -14.95 1.03 -11.36
CA LEU A 142 -15.42 -0.14 -12.13
C LEU A 142 -14.44 -1.33 -12.22
N PRO A 143 -13.10 -1.16 -12.16
CA PRO A 143 -12.18 -2.27 -11.95
C PRO A 143 -12.48 -3.14 -10.72
N PHE A 144 -12.93 -2.55 -9.61
CA PHE A 144 -13.22 -3.24 -8.35
C PHE A 144 -14.69 -3.58 -8.18
N TYR A 145 -15.59 -2.77 -8.74
CA TYR A 145 -17.03 -2.90 -8.54
C TYR A 145 -17.78 -3.20 -9.84
N THR A 146 -18.81 -4.03 -9.76
CA THR A 146 -19.68 -4.36 -10.90
C THR A 146 -20.51 -3.16 -11.37
N ARG A 147 -20.82 -2.25 -10.43
CA ARG A 147 -21.47 -0.96 -10.62
C ARG A 147 -20.92 0.02 -9.57
N PRO A 148 -20.98 1.35 -9.80
CA PRO A 148 -20.36 2.32 -8.90
C PRO A 148 -21.22 2.54 -7.64
N SER A 149 -21.33 1.51 -6.80
CA SER A 149 -22.14 1.53 -5.56
C SER A 149 -21.46 0.75 -4.44
N PRO A 150 -21.77 1.03 -3.16
CA PRO A 150 -21.40 0.14 -2.07
C PRO A 150 -21.96 -1.27 -2.30
N ASN A 151 -21.33 -2.27 -1.69
CA ASN A 151 -21.72 -3.69 -1.74
C ASN A 151 -21.77 -4.29 -3.16
N ALA A 152 -21.14 -3.65 -4.13
CA ALA A 152 -21.07 -4.13 -5.52
C ALA A 152 -19.67 -4.66 -5.90
N LEU A 153 -18.85 -5.01 -4.90
CA LEU A 153 -17.51 -5.54 -5.11
C LEU A 153 -17.56 -6.75 -6.03
N ARG A 154 -16.66 -6.78 -7.01
CA ARG A 154 -16.57 -7.85 -7.99
C ARG A 154 -16.13 -9.17 -7.34
N SER A 155 -16.39 -10.26 -8.03
CA SER A 155 -16.03 -11.60 -7.57
C SER A 155 -14.50 -11.80 -7.52
N ARG A 156 -14.04 -12.80 -6.76
CA ARG A 156 -12.63 -13.23 -6.78
C ARG A 156 -12.12 -13.53 -8.19
N ALA A 157 -12.93 -14.19 -9.02
CA ALA A 157 -12.58 -14.51 -10.41
C ALA A 157 -12.37 -13.25 -11.27
N ASP A 158 -13.14 -12.18 -11.02
CA ASP A 158 -12.94 -10.90 -11.69
C ASP A 158 -11.61 -10.26 -11.26
N PHE A 159 -11.23 -10.38 -9.98
CA PHE A 159 -9.95 -9.89 -9.46
C PHE A 159 -8.75 -10.66 -10.04
N VAL A 160 -8.88 -11.97 -10.31
CA VAL A 160 -7.86 -12.73 -11.06
C VAL A 160 -7.69 -12.16 -12.48
N ARG A 161 -8.80 -11.88 -13.18
CA ARG A 161 -8.74 -11.23 -14.52
C ARG A 161 -8.18 -9.81 -14.46
N LEU A 162 -8.52 -9.05 -13.42
CA LEU A 162 -7.96 -7.71 -13.17
C LEU A 162 -6.44 -7.79 -12.98
N THR A 163 -5.97 -8.76 -12.20
CA THR A 163 -4.55 -8.98 -11.89
C THR A 163 -3.75 -9.23 -13.15
N SER A 164 -4.22 -10.11 -14.04
CA SER A 164 -3.58 -10.35 -15.34
C SER A 164 -3.39 -9.04 -16.14
N ARG A 165 -4.42 -8.17 -16.17
CA ARG A 165 -4.36 -6.88 -16.86
C ARG A 165 -3.43 -5.88 -16.18
N ILE A 166 -3.39 -5.86 -14.84
CA ILE A 166 -2.48 -5.02 -14.06
C ILE A 166 -1.02 -5.43 -14.35
N MET A 167 -0.71 -6.72 -14.30
CA MET A 167 0.64 -7.22 -14.55
C MET A 167 1.10 -6.88 -15.98
N THR A 168 0.22 -7.05 -16.97
CA THR A 168 0.47 -6.66 -18.37
C THR A 168 0.70 -5.16 -18.54
N ALA A 169 0.09 -4.33 -17.69
CA ALA A 169 0.29 -2.88 -17.72
C ALA A 169 1.62 -2.48 -17.09
N CYS A 170 2.04 -3.13 -15.99
CA CYS A 170 3.27 -2.80 -15.29
C CYS A 170 4.55 -3.34 -15.97
N ALA A 171 4.49 -4.52 -16.60
CA ALA A 171 5.61 -5.14 -17.30
C ALA A 171 5.22 -5.54 -18.73
N PRO A 172 5.35 -4.62 -19.70
CA PRO A 172 4.95 -4.87 -21.08
C PRO A 172 5.93 -5.76 -21.86
N SER A 173 7.14 -6.03 -21.35
CA SER A 173 8.11 -6.90 -22.01
C SER A 173 7.79 -8.38 -21.74
N ALA A 174 7.81 -9.19 -22.80
CA ALA A 174 7.49 -10.62 -22.80
C ALA A 174 8.43 -11.52 -21.96
N GLU A 175 9.36 -10.92 -21.21
CA GLU A 175 10.37 -11.61 -20.40
C GLU A 175 9.83 -12.05 -19.02
N TRP A 176 8.72 -11.45 -18.57
CA TRP A 176 8.19 -11.68 -17.23
C TRP A 176 6.75 -12.18 -17.33
N ILE A 177 6.60 -13.49 -17.42
CA ILE A 177 5.29 -14.16 -17.42
C ILE A 177 5.13 -14.82 -16.07
N ALA A 178 4.23 -14.30 -15.24
CA ALA A 178 3.75 -15.04 -14.08
C ALA A 178 2.93 -16.23 -14.57
N SER A 179 3.06 -17.38 -13.91
CA SER A 179 2.25 -18.56 -14.24
C SER A 179 0.77 -18.27 -14.02
N GLU A 180 -0.13 -19.03 -14.65
CA GLU A 180 -1.57 -18.89 -14.38
C GLU A 180 -1.90 -19.13 -12.91
N GLU A 181 -1.13 -20.00 -12.25
CA GLU A 181 -1.20 -20.26 -10.80
C GLU A 181 -0.82 -19.02 -10.00
N ASP A 182 0.31 -18.38 -10.31
CA ASP A 182 0.75 -17.13 -9.66
C ASP A 182 -0.27 -16.00 -9.85
N VAL A 183 -0.80 -15.84 -11.07
CA VAL A 183 -1.82 -14.80 -11.35
C VAL A 183 -3.09 -15.07 -10.54
N THR A 184 -3.48 -16.34 -10.39
CA THR A 184 -4.65 -16.74 -9.61
C THR A 184 -4.42 -16.50 -8.11
N ALA A 185 -3.24 -16.84 -7.61
CA ALA A 185 -2.80 -16.60 -6.24
C ALA A 185 -2.79 -15.10 -5.93
N ILE A 186 -2.10 -14.29 -6.74
CA ILE A 186 -2.04 -12.83 -6.59
C ILE A 186 -3.43 -12.20 -6.68
N GLY A 187 -4.26 -12.63 -7.63
CA GLY A 187 -5.63 -12.11 -7.74
C GLY A 187 -6.52 -12.45 -6.56
N THR A 188 -6.35 -13.64 -5.98
CA THR A 188 -7.03 -14.04 -4.75
C THR A 188 -6.55 -13.20 -3.57
N LEU A 189 -5.24 -13.00 -3.42
CA LEU A 189 -4.64 -12.14 -2.41
C LEU A 189 -5.19 -10.70 -2.48
N ILE A 190 -5.21 -10.09 -3.66
CA ILE A 190 -5.74 -8.74 -3.86
C ILE A 190 -7.23 -8.70 -3.49
N TYR A 191 -8.02 -9.68 -3.92
CA TYR A 191 -9.45 -9.74 -3.61
C TYR A 191 -9.70 -9.75 -2.10
N GLU A 192 -9.03 -10.64 -1.34
CA GLU A 192 -9.28 -10.77 0.10
C GLU A 192 -8.84 -9.52 0.86
N LEU A 193 -7.67 -8.95 0.53
CA LEU A 193 -7.18 -7.72 1.16
C LEU A 193 -8.06 -6.50 0.83
N PHE A 194 -8.45 -6.34 -0.44
CA PHE A 194 -9.29 -5.23 -0.85
C PHE A 194 -10.73 -5.37 -0.34
N LYS A 195 -11.26 -6.59 -0.28
CA LYS A 195 -12.55 -6.86 0.36
C LYS A 195 -12.55 -6.48 1.83
N ASN A 196 -11.49 -6.84 2.57
CA ASN A 196 -11.32 -6.42 3.97
C ASN A 196 -11.32 -4.89 4.10
N THR A 197 -10.60 -4.21 3.21
CA THR A 197 -10.58 -2.76 3.10
C THR A 197 -11.98 -2.16 2.81
N ASP A 198 -12.72 -2.71 1.84
CA ASP A 198 -14.07 -2.27 1.47
C ASP A 198 -15.07 -2.42 2.60
N GLU A 199 -15.03 -3.56 3.31
CA GLU A 199 -15.97 -3.90 4.37
C GLU A 199 -15.70 -3.18 5.70
N HIS A 200 -14.44 -2.78 5.96
CA HIS A 200 -14.03 -2.40 7.32
C HIS A 200 -13.40 -1.01 7.46
N ALA A 201 -12.98 -0.39 6.36
CA ALA A 201 -12.27 0.89 6.38
C ALA A 201 -13.10 2.11 5.96
N THR A 202 -14.42 1.95 5.76
CA THR A 202 -15.30 3.03 5.28
C THR A 202 -15.91 3.88 6.39
N LEU A 203 -16.07 3.31 7.58
CA LEU A 203 -16.60 3.95 8.78
C LEU A 203 -15.50 4.07 9.84
N ASP A 204 -15.67 4.97 10.79
CA ASP A 204 -14.88 5.04 12.02
C ASP A 204 -15.32 3.99 13.06
N GLU A 205 -14.72 4.07 14.24
CA GLU A 205 -14.93 3.20 15.38
C GLU A 205 -16.35 3.33 15.95
N GLU A 206 -16.97 4.50 15.81
CA GLU A 206 -18.34 4.80 16.21
C GLU A 206 -19.39 4.50 15.12
N GLY A 207 -18.95 4.01 13.95
CA GLY A 207 -19.82 3.67 12.83
C GLY A 207 -20.23 4.85 11.95
N LYS A 208 -19.55 6.00 12.08
CA LYS A 208 -19.78 7.19 11.27
C LYS A 208 -18.86 7.21 10.03
N PRO A 209 -19.35 7.67 8.87
CA PRO A 209 -18.51 7.81 7.68
C PRO A 209 -17.42 8.86 7.85
N TYR A 210 -16.21 8.56 7.39
CA TYR A 210 -15.14 9.54 7.33
C TYR A 210 -15.47 10.68 6.35
N ALA A 211 -15.09 11.90 6.72
CA ALA A 211 -15.18 13.05 5.81
C ALA A 211 -14.29 12.88 4.57
N ARG A 212 -13.09 12.31 4.79
CA ARG A 212 -12.10 11.97 3.76
C ARG A 212 -11.51 10.60 4.08
N ASN A 213 -11.51 9.71 3.10
CA ASN A 213 -10.97 8.37 3.23
C ASN A 213 -10.57 7.84 1.85
N VAL A 214 -9.55 7.00 1.79
CA VAL A 214 -9.14 6.32 0.57
C VAL A 214 -9.04 4.82 0.79
N ARG A 215 -9.28 4.07 -0.28
CA ARG A 215 -9.08 2.63 -0.38
C ARG A 215 -8.38 2.37 -1.72
N ALA A 216 -7.19 1.79 -1.70
CA ALA A 216 -6.34 1.78 -2.87
C ALA A 216 -5.59 0.47 -3.07
N LEU A 217 -5.30 0.21 -4.35
CA LEU A 217 -4.39 -0.81 -4.84
C LEU A 217 -3.30 -0.11 -5.63
N MET A 218 -2.05 -0.43 -5.35
CA MET A 218 -0.89 -0.02 -6.13
C MET A 218 -0.08 -1.26 -6.50
N ALA A 219 0.37 -1.33 -7.75
CA ALA A 219 1.26 -2.37 -8.22
C ALA A 219 2.42 -1.75 -9.00
N LYS A 220 3.66 -2.17 -8.72
CA LYS A 220 4.88 -1.72 -9.41
C LYS A 220 5.77 -2.91 -9.72
N PHE A 221 6.47 -2.87 -10.85
CA PHE A 221 7.53 -3.85 -11.13
C PHE A 221 8.87 -3.25 -10.73
N ILE A 222 9.60 -3.97 -9.89
CA ILE A 222 10.92 -3.58 -9.42
C ILE A 222 11.92 -4.58 -9.98
N ALA A 223 12.99 -4.08 -10.58
CA ALA A 223 14.15 -4.91 -10.91
C ALA A 223 15.21 -4.67 -9.84
N TYR A 224 15.65 -5.74 -9.18
CA TYR A 224 16.75 -5.72 -8.24
C TYR A 224 18.04 -6.13 -8.95
N ASP A 225 19.07 -5.32 -8.79
CA ASP A 225 20.42 -5.55 -9.29
C ASP A 225 21.39 -5.40 -8.12
N ARG A 226 22.10 -6.49 -7.78
CA ARG A 226 22.99 -6.55 -6.61
C ARG A 226 24.07 -5.48 -6.63
N ASP A 227 24.52 -5.06 -7.81
CA ASP A 227 25.67 -4.16 -7.99
C ASP A 227 25.28 -2.66 -7.98
N SER A 228 24.00 -2.31 -8.22
CA SER A 228 23.60 -0.92 -8.51
C SER A 228 22.65 -0.25 -7.50
N HIS A 229 22.14 -0.96 -6.49
CA HIS A 229 21.15 -0.38 -5.56
C HIS A 229 21.41 -0.61 -4.06
N GLN A 230 22.64 -0.35 -3.62
CA GLN A 230 22.96 -0.19 -2.19
C GLN A 230 22.37 1.09 -1.56
N GLU A 231 21.91 2.08 -2.33
CA GLU A 231 21.70 3.41 -1.73
C GLU A 231 20.33 3.65 -1.05
N GLN A 232 19.22 2.97 -1.38
CA GLN A 232 17.90 3.39 -0.85
C GLN A 232 16.80 2.33 -0.66
N VAL A 233 16.93 1.11 -1.20
CA VAL A 233 15.87 0.07 -1.08
C VAL A 233 16.10 -0.86 0.11
N VAL A 234 17.30 -0.85 0.67
CA VAL A 234 17.83 -1.87 1.60
C VAL A 234 18.16 -1.27 2.98
N ALA A 235 18.43 0.04 3.09
CA ALA A 235 19.03 0.58 4.32
C ALA A 235 18.11 0.58 5.55
N ASP A 236 16.78 0.64 5.39
CA ASP A 236 15.86 0.91 6.51
C ASP A 236 15.06 -0.29 7.01
N ASP A 237 15.14 -1.44 6.33
CA ASP A 237 14.44 -2.67 6.71
C ASP A 237 15.39 -3.88 6.56
N PRO A 238 16.01 -4.33 7.66
CA PRO A 238 16.92 -5.48 7.66
C PRO A 238 16.24 -6.76 7.16
N THR A 239 15.01 -7.03 7.60
CA THR A 239 14.26 -8.23 7.18
C THR A 239 13.99 -8.23 5.68
N PHE A 240 13.62 -7.08 5.11
CA PHE A 240 13.43 -6.96 3.67
C PHE A 240 14.76 -7.09 2.90
N SER A 241 15.85 -6.60 3.48
CA SER A 241 17.20 -6.72 2.90
C SER A 241 17.65 -8.17 2.79
N ASP A 242 17.46 -8.93 3.85
CA ASP A 242 17.78 -10.35 3.90
C ASP A 242 16.92 -11.13 2.90
N TYR A 243 15.60 -10.87 2.90
CA TYR A 243 14.66 -11.42 1.92
C TYR A 243 15.12 -11.18 0.47
N LEU A 244 15.50 -9.95 0.12
CA LEU A 244 16.00 -9.61 -1.22
C LEU A 244 17.32 -10.32 -1.53
N ALA A 245 18.24 -10.38 -0.56
CA ALA A 245 19.56 -10.98 -0.74
C ALA A 245 19.46 -12.47 -1.06
N GLU A 246 18.62 -13.21 -0.33
CA GLU A 246 18.38 -14.63 -0.49
C GLU A 246 17.63 -14.93 -1.78
N ASN A 247 16.54 -14.21 -2.04
CA ASN A 247 15.77 -14.38 -3.26
C ASN A 247 16.60 -14.08 -4.52
N SER A 248 17.56 -13.16 -4.42
CA SER A 248 18.49 -12.85 -5.52
C SER A 248 19.67 -13.83 -5.61
N ALA A 249 20.10 -14.45 -4.50
CA ALA A 249 21.20 -15.42 -4.48
C ALA A 249 20.88 -16.70 -5.24
N THR A 250 19.63 -17.18 -5.12
CA THR A 250 19.15 -18.42 -5.74
C THR A 250 19.26 -18.40 -7.28
N TYR A 251 19.29 -17.22 -7.91
CA TYR A 251 19.48 -17.06 -9.36
C TYR A 251 20.94 -16.98 -9.82
N ALA A 252 21.88 -16.70 -8.93
CA ALA A 252 23.31 -16.63 -9.25
C ALA A 252 24.02 -18.00 -9.21
N SER A 253 23.38 -19.03 -8.62
CA SER A 253 23.94 -20.37 -8.45
C SER A 253 23.75 -21.30 -9.67
N ALA A 254 23.35 -20.78 -10.83
CA ALA A 254 23.30 -21.58 -12.06
C ALA A 254 24.71 -21.73 -12.66
N THR A 255 25.37 -22.84 -12.31
CA THR A 255 26.55 -23.45 -12.96
C THR A 255 27.86 -22.65 -12.99
N VAL A 256 28.89 -23.18 -12.31
CA VAL A 256 30.30 -22.82 -12.50
C VAL A 256 30.67 -22.99 -13.99
N GLY A 257 30.98 -21.89 -14.67
CA GLY A 257 31.46 -21.89 -16.05
C GLY A 257 30.50 -21.30 -17.10
N GLN A 258 29.26 -20.95 -16.74
CA GLN A 258 28.40 -20.14 -17.61
C GLN A 258 28.19 -18.75 -17.01
N VAL A 259 28.47 -17.71 -17.80
CA VAL A 259 28.12 -16.33 -17.43
C VAL A 259 26.60 -16.25 -17.47
N SER A 260 25.94 -16.39 -16.33
CA SER A 260 24.50 -16.16 -16.21
C SER A 260 24.19 -14.71 -16.61
N HIS A 261 23.49 -14.53 -17.72
CA HIS A 261 23.02 -13.23 -18.19
C HIS A 261 21.87 -12.65 -17.35
N LEU A 262 21.32 -13.43 -16.39
CA LEU A 262 20.27 -12.97 -15.49
C LEU A 262 20.88 -12.43 -14.19
N ARG A 263 21.61 -11.31 -14.29
CA ARG A 263 22.14 -10.56 -13.13
C ARG A 263 21.06 -9.81 -12.34
N ARG A 264 19.80 -9.88 -12.76
CA ARG A 264 18.68 -9.11 -12.19
C ARG A 264 17.50 -10.01 -11.91
N LYS A 265 16.99 -9.96 -10.67
CA LYS A 265 15.72 -10.58 -10.29
C LYS A 265 14.63 -9.51 -10.29
N SER A 266 13.49 -9.82 -10.89
CA SER A 266 12.34 -8.93 -10.90
C SER A 266 11.37 -9.31 -9.79
N PHE A 267 10.70 -8.30 -9.26
CA PHE A 267 9.71 -8.42 -8.21
C PHE A 267 8.46 -7.64 -8.59
N LEU A 268 7.31 -8.15 -8.15
CA LEU A 268 6.07 -7.40 -8.10
C LEU A 268 5.95 -6.79 -6.70
N GLU A 269 6.00 -5.46 -6.60
CA GLU A 269 5.54 -4.76 -5.40
C GLU A 269 4.04 -4.52 -5.53
N LEU A 270 3.30 -5.03 -4.55
CA LEU A 270 1.86 -4.90 -4.43
C LEU A 270 1.56 -4.18 -3.12
N THR A 271 0.76 -3.12 -3.16
CA THR A 271 0.26 -2.49 -1.94
C THR A 271 -1.26 -2.37 -1.98
N VAL A 272 -1.92 -2.95 -0.99
CA VAL A 272 -3.32 -2.65 -0.66
C VAL A 272 -3.31 -1.75 0.56
N LEU A 273 -3.99 -0.61 0.51
CA LEU A 273 -4.08 0.28 1.65
C LEU A 273 -5.45 0.91 1.81
N ASP A 274 -5.72 1.35 3.03
CA ASP A 274 -6.84 2.18 3.38
C ASP A 274 -6.41 3.24 4.39
N THR A 275 -7.30 4.20 4.64
CA THR A 275 -7.10 5.20 5.70
C THR A 275 -8.17 5.12 6.77
N GLY A 276 -8.80 3.97 6.98
CA GLY A 276 -9.86 3.79 7.99
C GLY A 276 -9.35 3.79 9.44
N PRO A 277 -10.00 3.05 10.34
CA PRO A 277 -9.62 2.97 11.76
C PRO A 277 -8.40 2.07 12.01
N GLY A 278 -8.02 1.24 11.04
CA GLY A 278 -7.01 0.20 11.21
C GLY A 278 -7.55 -1.07 11.88
N LEU A 279 -6.73 -2.12 11.89
CA LEU A 279 -7.18 -3.47 12.25
C LEU A 279 -7.62 -3.59 13.71
N VAL A 280 -6.78 -3.10 14.63
CA VAL A 280 -7.04 -3.23 16.07
C VAL A 280 -8.28 -2.45 16.48
N ARG A 281 -8.38 -1.18 16.08
CA ARG A 281 -9.53 -0.36 16.46
C ARG A 281 -10.83 -0.87 15.86
N ARG A 282 -10.82 -1.32 14.60
CA ARG A 282 -11.99 -1.97 14.00
C ARG A 282 -12.38 -3.23 14.77
N TRP A 283 -11.42 -4.08 15.11
CA TRP A 283 -11.67 -5.27 15.90
C TRP A 283 -12.37 -4.93 17.22
N LEU A 284 -11.82 -3.97 17.97
CA LEU A 284 -12.39 -3.54 19.25
C LEU A 284 -13.79 -2.95 19.09
N SER A 285 -14.06 -2.18 18.03
CA SER A 285 -15.41 -1.64 17.77
C SER A 285 -16.46 -2.75 17.56
N ARG A 286 -16.04 -3.92 17.06
CA ARG A 286 -16.94 -5.02 16.71
C ARG A 286 -17.09 -6.04 17.82
N TYR A 287 -16.00 -6.35 18.51
CA TYR A 287 -15.95 -7.45 19.49
C TYR A 287 -15.82 -6.96 20.93
N GLY A 288 -15.66 -5.66 21.13
CA GLY A 288 -15.34 -5.08 22.44
C GLY A 288 -13.87 -5.27 22.81
N LYS A 289 -13.51 -4.73 23.98
CA LYS A 289 -12.22 -4.96 24.62
C LYS A 289 -12.38 -6.01 25.72
N ASP A 290 -11.45 -6.95 25.80
CA ASP A 290 -11.31 -7.82 26.96
C ASP A 290 -10.61 -7.04 28.10
N GLY A 291 -11.29 -6.90 29.24
CA GLY A 291 -10.73 -6.29 30.45
C GLY A 291 -10.73 -4.75 30.50
N GLU A 292 -10.23 -4.21 31.62
CA GLU A 292 -10.14 -2.77 31.90
C GLU A 292 -8.75 -2.20 31.54
N GLY A 293 -8.66 -0.92 31.18
CA GLY A 293 -7.38 -0.22 30.90
C GLY A 293 -7.09 0.06 29.43
N GLU A 294 -5.87 0.49 29.09
CA GLU A 294 -5.37 0.60 27.70
C GLU A 294 -4.83 -0.76 27.21
N LEU A 295 -4.80 -1.00 25.90
CA LEU A 295 -4.16 -2.21 25.35
C LEU A 295 -2.64 -2.07 25.38
N THR A 296 -1.97 -3.14 25.81
CA THR A 296 -0.55 -3.35 25.60
C THR A 296 -0.26 -3.62 24.12
N LEU A 297 1.00 -3.42 23.71
CA LEU A 297 1.40 -3.70 22.33
C LEU A 297 1.26 -5.17 21.95
N ASP A 298 1.57 -6.09 22.86
CA ASP A 298 1.48 -7.52 22.59
C ASP A 298 0.02 -7.94 22.37
N GLU A 299 -0.93 -7.36 23.12
CA GLU A 299 -2.36 -7.54 22.88
C GLU A 299 -2.80 -6.97 21.52
N GLU A 300 -2.26 -5.81 21.10
CA GLU A 300 -2.52 -5.27 19.76
C GLU A 300 -1.99 -6.22 18.66
N VAL A 301 -0.79 -6.78 18.83
CA VAL A 301 -0.20 -7.76 17.92
C VAL A 301 -1.04 -9.04 17.87
N ASP A 302 -1.52 -9.53 19.01
CA ASP A 302 -2.38 -10.71 19.09
C ASP A 302 -3.76 -10.47 18.46
N ILE A 303 -4.32 -9.26 18.58
CA ILE A 303 -5.52 -8.88 17.82
C ILE A 303 -5.23 -8.93 16.32
N VAL A 304 -4.10 -8.38 15.86
CA VAL A 304 -3.74 -8.45 14.43
C VAL A 304 -3.56 -9.90 13.98
N LYS A 305 -2.88 -10.75 14.74
CA LYS A 305 -2.77 -12.19 14.44
C LYS A 305 -4.15 -12.84 14.35
N ARG A 306 -5.08 -12.52 15.26
CA ARG A 306 -6.46 -13.00 15.22
C ARG A 306 -7.22 -12.55 13.97
N CYS A 307 -6.98 -11.33 13.47
CA CYS A 307 -7.55 -10.89 12.19
C CYS A 307 -7.16 -11.83 11.04
N PHE A 308 -5.94 -12.40 11.03
CA PHE A 308 -5.51 -13.37 10.03
C PHE A 308 -5.90 -14.83 10.35
N ALA A 309 -6.03 -15.17 11.63
CA ALA A 309 -6.26 -16.54 12.09
C ALA A 309 -7.72 -17.00 12.07
N LEU A 310 -8.69 -16.08 11.95
CA LEU A 310 -10.11 -16.43 11.98
C LEU A 310 -10.54 -17.26 10.73
N HIS A 311 -10.30 -18.58 10.78
CA HIS A 311 -11.26 -19.70 10.80
C HIS A 311 -10.57 -21.09 10.82
N ALA A 312 -9.65 -21.36 11.75
CA ALA A 312 -9.22 -22.74 12.04
C ALA A 312 -10.29 -23.46 12.91
N THR A 313 -11.25 -24.13 12.25
CA THR A 313 -12.41 -24.94 12.79
C THR A 313 -13.61 -24.10 13.27
N THR A 314 -14.90 -24.36 12.98
CA THR A 314 -15.67 -25.57 12.67
C THR A 314 -16.93 -25.25 11.81
N LYS A 315 -17.25 -26.15 10.86
CA LYS A 315 -18.47 -26.42 10.05
C LYS A 315 -19.67 -25.45 9.92
N ASP A 316 -20.22 -25.51 8.70
CA ASP A 316 -21.61 -25.32 8.27
C ASP A 316 -22.23 -23.93 8.39
N THR A 317 -21.87 -23.04 7.46
CA THR A 317 -22.85 -22.39 6.55
C THR A 317 -22.13 -21.55 5.50
N ASN A 318 -22.71 -21.54 4.30
CA ASN A 318 -22.17 -20.89 3.11
C ASN A 318 -21.97 -19.39 3.31
N ALA A 319 -20.83 -18.91 2.78
CA ALA A 319 -20.51 -17.53 2.42
C ALA A 319 -20.21 -16.55 3.58
N SER A 320 -18.94 -16.11 3.60
CA SER A 320 -18.35 -14.97 4.31
C SER A 320 -17.62 -15.30 5.61
N GLY A 321 -16.28 -15.32 5.56
CA GLY A 321 -15.46 -15.32 6.78
C GLY A 321 -13.97 -15.60 6.59
N GLY A 322 -13.56 -16.55 5.74
CA GLY A 322 -12.18 -17.08 5.74
C GLY A 322 -11.07 -16.23 5.13
N GLY A 323 -11.35 -14.98 4.73
CA GLY A 323 -10.55 -14.24 3.74
C GLY A 323 -9.07 -14.03 4.09
N LEU A 324 -8.77 -13.53 5.29
CA LEU A 324 -7.37 -13.26 5.70
C LEU A 324 -6.58 -14.54 6.05
N THR A 325 -7.24 -15.66 6.33
CA THR A 325 -6.54 -16.95 6.47
C THR A 325 -6.01 -17.46 5.14
N TYR A 326 -6.74 -17.21 4.04
CA TYR A 326 -6.25 -17.52 2.69
C TYR A 326 -5.05 -16.63 2.32
N VAL A 327 -5.03 -15.38 2.78
CA VAL A 327 -3.90 -14.46 2.55
C VAL A 327 -2.58 -15.07 3.01
N LEU A 328 -2.50 -15.65 4.21
CA LEU A 328 -1.25 -16.23 4.72
C LEU A 328 -0.74 -17.40 3.87
N LYS A 329 -1.64 -18.30 3.46
CA LYS A 329 -1.27 -19.43 2.59
C LYS A 329 -0.76 -18.94 1.25
N THR A 330 -1.45 -17.97 0.66
CA THR A 330 -1.05 -17.38 -0.62
C THR A 330 0.29 -16.63 -0.51
N LEU A 331 0.56 -15.94 0.61
CA LEU A 331 1.87 -15.31 0.84
C LEU A 331 3.00 -16.35 0.93
N SER A 332 2.77 -17.49 1.60
CA SER A 332 3.71 -18.63 1.62
C SER A 332 3.90 -19.25 0.24
N GLU A 333 2.83 -19.51 -0.51
CA GLU A 333 2.91 -20.07 -1.87
C GLU A 333 3.73 -19.17 -2.81
N LEU A 334 3.58 -17.86 -2.67
CA LEU A 334 4.28 -16.86 -3.47
C LEU A 334 5.68 -16.54 -2.96
N ASN A 335 6.15 -17.15 -1.86
CA ASN A 335 7.42 -16.79 -1.20
C ASN A 335 7.56 -15.28 -0.98
N ALA A 336 6.47 -14.64 -0.55
CA ALA A 336 6.38 -13.18 -0.51
C ALA A 336 6.99 -12.59 0.76
N TYR A 337 7.41 -11.34 0.70
CA TYR A 337 7.62 -10.51 1.89
C TYR A 337 6.38 -9.65 2.15
N LEU A 338 5.98 -9.49 3.41
CA LEU A 338 4.89 -8.62 3.85
C LEU A 338 5.40 -7.60 4.87
N ARG A 339 5.05 -6.34 4.65
CA ARG A 339 5.04 -5.26 5.65
C ARG A 339 3.61 -4.80 5.90
N LEU A 340 3.14 -4.92 7.14
CA LEU A 340 1.83 -4.48 7.59
C LEU A 340 1.96 -3.30 8.57
N ARG A 341 1.50 -2.12 8.14
CA ARG A 341 1.45 -0.92 8.99
C ARG A 341 0.00 -0.57 9.36
N THR A 342 -0.33 -0.64 10.65
CA THR A 342 -1.67 -0.30 11.15
C THR A 342 -1.63 0.17 12.60
N GLY A 343 -2.48 1.13 12.99
CA GLY A 343 -2.53 1.63 14.36
C GLY A 343 -1.18 2.11 14.86
N ARG A 344 -0.69 1.56 15.98
CA ARG A 344 0.62 1.89 16.58
C ARG A 344 1.72 0.88 16.27
N ILE A 345 1.46 -0.09 15.39
CA ILE A 345 2.38 -1.19 15.09
C ILE A 345 2.75 -1.25 13.61
N CYS A 346 3.95 -1.75 13.34
CA CYS A 346 4.42 -2.14 12.01
C CYS A 346 5.04 -3.52 12.12
N LEU A 347 4.47 -4.47 11.41
CA LEU A 347 4.83 -5.88 11.44
C LEU A 347 5.39 -6.30 10.10
N VAL A 348 6.43 -7.13 10.12
CA VAL A 348 7.09 -7.65 8.92
C VAL A 348 7.23 -9.17 9.01
N GLN A 349 7.11 -9.85 7.86
CA GLN A 349 7.38 -11.27 7.75
C GLN A 349 7.87 -11.62 6.35
N ASP A 350 8.95 -12.39 6.29
CA ASP A 350 9.41 -13.09 5.10
C ASP A 350 8.77 -14.49 5.06
N PHE A 351 7.95 -14.74 4.05
CA PHE A 351 7.27 -16.03 3.89
C PHE A 351 8.08 -17.08 3.12
N SER A 352 9.26 -16.74 2.60
CA SER A 352 10.15 -17.68 1.92
C SER A 352 10.92 -18.61 2.87
N ASN A 353 11.08 -18.19 4.14
CA ASN A 353 11.76 -18.97 5.19
C ASN A 353 10.88 -19.25 6.43
N SER A 354 9.58 -18.97 6.36
CA SER A 354 8.66 -19.20 7.47
C SER A 354 7.88 -20.51 7.29
N GLU A 355 7.35 -21.06 8.37
CA GLU A 355 6.44 -22.20 8.29
C GLU A 355 5.18 -21.85 7.47
N PHE A 356 4.78 -22.76 6.59
CA PHE A 356 3.71 -22.54 5.63
C PHE A 356 2.39 -22.10 6.29
N GLY A 357 1.85 -20.97 5.83
CA GLY A 357 0.57 -20.43 6.29
C GLY A 357 0.55 -19.92 7.73
N LYS A 358 1.70 -19.86 8.41
CA LYS A 358 1.80 -19.26 9.75
C LYS A 358 2.07 -17.76 9.67
N PHE A 359 1.51 -17.03 10.64
CA PHE A 359 1.77 -15.60 10.82
C PHE A 359 2.45 -15.37 12.16
N GLU A 360 3.78 -15.34 12.10
CA GLU A 360 4.67 -15.10 13.24
C GLU A 360 5.51 -13.85 12.92
N PRO A 361 4.86 -12.68 12.78
CA PRO A 361 5.55 -11.49 12.34
C PRO A 361 6.48 -10.95 13.43
N MET A 362 7.52 -10.25 12.99
CA MET A 362 8.40 -9.44 13.82
C MET A 362 7.98 -7.98 13.75
N HIS A 363 8.33 -7.18 14.76
CA HIS A 363 8.25 -5.73 14.62
C HIS A 363 9.30 -5.27 13.61
N TRP A 364 8.93 -4.34 12.73
CA TRP A 364 9.88 -3.77 11.77
C TRP A 364 11.08 -3.09 12.47
N LEU A 365 10.81 -2.33 13.54
CA LEU A 365 11.83 -1.69 14.37
C LEU A 365 11.85 -2.36 15.75
N GLU A 366 12.84 -3.22 15.99
CA GLU A 366 12.97 -3.92 17.28
C GLU A 366 13.28 -2.96 18.42
N GLU A 367 14.10 -1.94 18.16
CA GLU A 367 14.47 -0.88 19.09
C GLU A 367 13.30 0.05 19.42
N ARG A 368 12.28 0.08 18.56
CA ARG A 368 11.11 0.95 18.67
C ARG A 368 9.83 0.24 18.19
N ARG A 369 9.39 -0.74 18.99
CA ARG A 369 8.18 -1.54 18.70
C ARG A 369 6.90 -0.71 18.65
N GLN A 370 6.80 0.30 19.51
CA GLN A 370 5.67 1.25 19.54
C GLN A 370 5.91 2.42 18.60
N LEU A 371 5.07 2.53 17.58
CA LEU A 371 5.02 3.67 16.68
C LEU A 371 3.85 4.59 17.06
N SER A 372 3.85 5.79 16.49
CA SER A 372 2.71 6.68 16.59
C SER A 372 1.49 6.06 15.89
N HIS A 373 0.29 6.45 16.31
CA HIS A 373 -0.92 5.98 15.66
C HIS A 373 -1.01 6.49 14.23
N THR A 374 -1.30 5.60 13.28
CA THR A 374 -1.53 5.95 11.87
C THR A 374 -2.96 5.63 11.43
N ALA A 375 -3.42 6.30 10.39
CA ALA A 375 -4.69 6.03 9.72
C ALA A 375 -4.63 4.68 8.96
N GLY A 376 -5.67 3.88 9.15
CA GLY A 376 -5.95 2.68 8.36
C GLY A 376 -4.95 1.54 8.51
N ALA A 377 -4.90 0.71 7.48
CA ALA A 377 -3.92 -0.35 7.30
C ALA A 377 -3.28 -0.27 5.92
N ALA A 378 -1.99 -0.61 5.84
CA ALA A 378 -1.28 -0.77 4.58
C ALA A 378 -0.55 -2.12 4.57
N TYR A 379 -0.84 -2.92 3.55
CA TYR A 379 -0.20 -4.21 3.26
C TYR A 379 0.74 -4.01 2.07
N SER A 380 2.02 -3.79 2.33
CA SER A 380 3.05 -3.69 1.29
C SER A 380 3.73 -5.03 1.13
N ILE A 381 3.55 -5.64 -0.03
CA ILE A 381 3.89 -7.03 -0.34
C ILE A 381 4.87 -7.04 -1.50
N VAL A 382 5.91 -7.86 -1.41
CA VAL A 382 6.91 -8.01 -2.48
C VAL A 382 6.99 -9.48 -2.86
N ILE A 383 6.68 -9.78 -4.12
CA ILE A 383 6.61 -11.13 -4.65
C ILE A 383 7.74 -11.32 -5.68
N PRO A 384 8.57 -12.37 -5.54
CA PRO A 384 9.59 -12.67 -6.54
C PRO A 384 8.91 -13.15 -7.83
N LEU A 385 9.36 -12.63 -8.97
CA LEU A 385 8.87 -13.08 -10.27
C LEU A 385 9.88 -14.02 -10.92
N THR A 386 9.38 -15.13 -11.43
CA THR A 386 10.18 -16.09 -12.21
C THR A 386 10.15 -15.67 -13.68
N ALA A 387 11.32 -15.55 -14.30
CA ALA A 387 11.40 -15.42 -15.76
C ALA A 387 11.06 -16.79 -16.38
N VAL A 388 10.01 -16.86 -17.20
CA VAL A 388 9.77 -18.04 -18.03
C VAL A 388 10.59 -17.88 -19.31
N GLN A 389 11.63 -18.70 -19.47
CA GLN A 389 12.29 -18.83 -20.77
C GLN A 389 11.29 -19.45 -21.75
N ARG A 390 11.03 -18.77 -22.87
CA ARG A 390 10.26 -19.35 -23.98
C ARG A 390 11.08 -20.37 -24.74
#